data_AF-A0AA96ECX5-F1
#
_entry.id   AF-A0AA96ECX5-F1
#
_cell.length_a   1.000
_cell.length_b   1.000
_cell.length_c   1.000
_cell.angle_alpha   90.00
_cell.angle_beta   90.00
_cell.angle_gamma   90.00
#
_symmetry.space_group_name_H-M   'P 1'
#
loop_
_entity.id
_entity.type
_entity.pdbx_description
1 polymer ?
#
loop_
_entity_poly.entity_id
_entity_poly.type
_entity_poly.pdbx_seq_one_letter_code
_entity_poly.pdbx_strand_id
1 'polypeptide(L)'
;MIGSWLERLAVRSARSREDGGAVVAAAPDGAAPDAAAMSSARRWLYEAAYPGAGEPAKAGRIGRDEAIDLARDFALAHFPGVAAVFGFGSAFNGGFRPYSDIDLVIALPRGRFLRNRCLLHRGVPMELHVFGLEGADRVIGFARRSGNASVLLPIAQGEVLLDQYLIADEIKRRFAQAYEAGPEPAPATAIHALRHMITTQLLDLAGGLSPEEATASALSVYPLLMRLLYATGQSWRHRGKWAARHGERLMGGLAAKVHAAYRAAMEGDPEPLLALALDVLDRAGGPLWAPHVDEVTFRETA
;
A
#
# COMPACT_ATOMS: atom_id res chain seq x y z
N MET A 1 33.28 6.04 -24.51
CA MET A 1 32.83 7.34 -25.07
C MET A 1 31.58 7.78 -24.32
N ILE A 2 31.73 8.55 -23.24
CA ILE A 2 30.66 8.91 -22.27
C ILE A 2 30.30 10.42 -22.39
N GLY A 3 30.77 11.10 -23.44
CA GLY A 3 30.74 12.57 -23.54
C GLY A 3 29.56 13.22 -24.27
N SER A 4 28.65 12.49 -24.93
CA SER A 4 27.67 13.13 -25.85
C SER A 4 26.20 13.02 -25.45
N TRP A 5 25.89 12.58 -24.23
CA TRP A 5 24.50 12.41 -23.76
C TRP A 5 24.02 13.55 -22.86
N LEU A 6 24.91 14.17 -22.07
CA LEU A 6 24.56 15.26 -21.15
C LEU A 6 24.34 16.63 -21.86
N GLU A 7 25.00 16.88 -22.99
CA GLU A 7 24.85 18.15 -23.72
C GLU A 7 23.50 18.31 -24.44
N ARG A 8 22.80 17.20 -24.73
CA ARG A 8 21.49 17.24 -25.42
C ARG A 8 20.32 17.60 -24.50
N LEU A 9 20.48 17.51 -23.18
CA LEU A 9 19.46 17.93 -22.20
C LEU A 9 19.47 19.44 -21.92
N ALA A 10 20.61 20.12 -22.11
CA ALA A 10 20.73 21.56 -21.83
C ALA A 10 20.05 22.45 -22.89
N VAL A 11 19.95 22.00 -24.15
CA VAL A 11 19.47 22.84 -25.26
C VAL A 11 17.94 22.87 -25.39
N ARG A 12 17.22 21.89 -24.83
CA ARG A 12 15.74 21.90 -24.80
C ARG A 12 15.13 22.73 -23.67
N SER A 13 15.91 23.07 -22.63
CA SER A 13 15.46 23.88 -21.50
C SER A 13 15.30 25.38 -21.81
N ALA A 14 15.77 25.87 -22.96
CA ALA A 14 15.84 27.31 -23.25
C ALA A 14 14.73 27.84 -24.18
N ARG A 15 13.78 27.01 -24.65
CA ARG A 15 12.77 27.43 -25.66
C ARG A 15 11.29 27.33 -25.24
N SER A 16 10.97 27.17 -23.96
CA SER A 16 9.56 27.15 -23.50
C SER A 16 9.18 28.26 -22.51
N ARG A 17 10.02 29.31 -22.36
CA ARG A 17 9.63 30.53 -21.65
C ARG A 17 9.05 31.54 -22.64
N GLU A 18 7.81 31.32 -23.04
CA GLU A 18 6.86 32.35 -23.50
C GLU A 18 5.58 31.60 -23.86
N ASP A 19 4.70 31.42 -22.87
CA ASP A 19 3.25 31.58 -23.04
C ASP A 19 2.56 31.44 -21.69
N GLY A 20 1.71 32.42 -21.39
CA GLY A 20 1.01 32.58 -20.13
C GLY A 20 -0.06 31.50 -19.93
N GLY A 21 0.30 30.44 -19.22
CA GLY A 21 -0.64 29.49 -18.63
C GLY A 21 -0.82 29.80 -17.15
N ALA A 22 -2.06 30.09 -16.73
CA ALA A 22 -2.42 30.32 -15.34
C ALA A 22 -1.90 29.18 -14.45
N VAL A 23 -1.05 29.55 -13.48
CA VAL A 23 -0.58 28.64 -12.43
C VAL A 23 -1.78 28.28 -11.57
N VAL A 24 -2.37 27.11 -11.82
CA VAL A 24 -3.28 26.48 -10.86
C VAL A 24 -2.41 26.10 -9.67
N ALA A 25 -2.47 26.91 -8.62
CA ALA A 25 -1.83 26.60 -7.35
C ALA A 25 -2.26 25.21 -6.91
N ALA A 26 -1.30 24.30 -6.77
CA ALA A 26 -1.53 23.00 -6.17
C ALA A 26 -2.12 23.22 -4.77
N ALA A 27 -3.32 22.67 -4.53
CA ALA A 27 -3.90 22.64 -3.20
C ALA A 27 -2.92 21.97 -2.23
N PRO A 28 -2.80 22.46 -0.99
CA PRO A 28 -1.88 21.87 -0.02
C PRO A 28 -2.23 20.40 0.21
N ASP A 29 -1.21 19.55 0.22
CA ASP A 29 -1.32 18.13 0.48
C ASP A 29 -2.13 17.86 1.76
N GLY A 30 -3.28 17.20 1.61
CA GLY A 30 -3.97 16.55 2.73
C GLY A 30 -5.27 17.17 3.23
N ALA A 31 -5.79 18.24 2.63
CA ALA A 31 -7.16 18.68 2.94
C ALA A 31 -8.16 17.62 2.42
N ALA A 32 -9.05 17.14 3.29
CA ALA A 32 -10.18 16.37 2.85
C ALA A 32 -11.03 17.26 1.93
N PRO A 33 -11.36 16.82 0.71
CA PRO A 33 -12.24 17.60 -0.16
C PRO A 33 -13.58 17.78 0.54
N ASP A 34 -14.13 18.99 0.45
CA ASP A 34 -15.44 19.32 1.00
C ASP A 34 -16.49 18.32 0.49
N ALA A 35 -17.26 17.74 1.43
CA ALA A 35 -18.34 16.81 1.12
C ALA A 35 -19.38 17.45 0.15
N ALA A 36 -19.52 18.78 0.18
CA ALA A 36 -20.39 19.53 -0.72
C ALA A 36 -19.87 19.58 -2.18
N ALA A 37 -18.57 19.42 -2.42
CA ALA A 37 -17.93 19.54 -3.74
C ALA A 37 -17.71 18.18 -4.45
N MET A 38 -18.26 17.09 -3.92
CA MET A 38 -18.02 15.74 -4.42
C MET A 38 -18.85 15.45 -5.68
N SER A 39 -18.19 15.04 -6.78
CA SER A 39 -18.89 14.69 -8.03
C SER A 39 -19.91 13.57 -7.83
N SER A 40 -20.95 13.53 -8.67
CA SER A 40 -22.04 12.54 -8.58
C SER A 40 -21.54 11.10 -8.57
N ALA A 41 -20.51 10.78 -9.37
CA ALA A 41 -19.89 9.46 -9.39
C ALA A 41 -19.15 9.13 -8.09
N ARG A 42 -18.45 10.11 -7.51
CA ARG A 42 -17.71 9.91 -6.25
C ARG A 42 -18.65 9.73 -5.07
N ARG A 43 -19.75 10.50 -5.02
CA ARG A 43 -20.81 10.31 -4.02
C ARG A 43 -21.45 8.94 -4.13
N TRP A 44 -21.82 8.53 -5.34
CA TRP A 44 -22.40 7.21 -5.58
C TRP A 44 -21.47 6.07 -5.14
N LEU A 45 -20.17 6.15 -5.43
CA LEU A 45 -19.21 5.13 -4.98
C LEU A 45 -19.21 4.97 -3.46
N TYR A 46 -19.19 6.07 -2.71
CA TYR A 46 -19.21 6.00 -1.24
C TYR A 46 -20.53 5.48 -0.68
N GLU A 47 -21.66 5.88 -1.25
CA GLU A 47 -22.98 5.38 -0.84
C GLU A 47 -23.14 3.89 -1.13
N ALA A 48 -22.62 3.42 -2.27
CA ALA A 48 -22.63 2.02 -2.65
C ALA A 48 -21.66 1.18 -1.79
N ALA A 49 -20.48 1.70 -1.47
CA ALA A 49 -19.47 1.00 -0.67
C ALA A 49 -19.84 0.94 0.83
N TYR A 50 -20.50 1.97 1.35
CA TYR A 50 -20.87 2.08 2.76
C TYR A 50 -22.38 2.31 2.92
N PRO A 51 -23.22 1.33 2.53
CA PRO A 51 -24.67 1.48 2.58
C PRO A 51 -25.12 1.59 4.05
N GLY A 52 -25.56 2.77 4.45
CA GLY A 52 -25.95 3.04 5.85
C GLY A 52 -24.86 3.69 6.70
N ALA A 53 -23.80 4.24 6.10
CA ALA A 53 -22.89 5.13 6.82
C ALA A 53 -23.68 6.29 7.45
N GLY A 54 -23.39 6.62 8.71
CA GLY A 54 -23.98 7.73 9.44
C GLY A 54 -23.35 9.07 9.06
N GLU A 55 -24.08 10.16 9.23
CA GLU A 55 -23.60 11.51 8.90
C GLU A 55 -22.26 11.89 9.55
N PRO A 56 -21.95 11.51 10.81
CA PRO A 56 -20.63 11.77 11.38
C PRO A 56 -19.49 11.10 10.60
N ALA A 57 -19.65 9.84 10.19
CA ALA A 57 -18.65 9.12 9.40
C ALA A 57 -18.52 9.72 7.98
N LYS A 58 -19.64 10.03 7.33
CA LYS A 58 -19.64 10.67 6.00
C LYS A 58 -18.91 12.00 6.01
N ALA A 59 -19.05 12.77 7.08
CA ALA A 59 -18.42 14.08 7.20
C ALA A 59 -17.00 14.04 7.79
N GLY A 60 -16.49 12.86 8.18
CA GLY A 60 -15.18 12.74 8.82
C GLY A 60 -15.13 13.33 10.23
N ARG A 61 -16.25 13.32 10.96
CA ARG A 61 -16.40 13.93 12.29
C ARG A 61 -16.43 12.93 13.43
N ILE A 62 -15.93 11.70 13.22
CA ILE A 62 -15.73 10.74 14.30
C ILE A 62 -14.50 11.16 15.10
N GLY A 63 -14.71 11.48 16.38
CA GLY A 63 -13.61 11.82 17.30
C GLY A 63 -12.79 10.60 17.71
N ARG A 64 -11.56 10.81 18.17
CA ARG A 64 -10.70 9.72 18.65
C ARG A 64 -11.36 8.93 19.78
N ASP A 65 -11.89 9.61 20.80
CA ASP A 65 -12.50 8.95 21.95
C ASP A 65 -13.78 8.19 21.56
N GLU A 66 -14.58 8.78 20.65
CA GLU A 66 -15.74 8.10 20.06
C GLU A 66 -15.32 6.83 19.28
N ALA A 67 -14.22 6.87 18.52
CA ALA A 67 -13.70 5.70 17.82
C ALA A 67 -13.26 4.60 18.80
N ILE A 68 -12.64 4.97 19.93
CA ILE A 68 -12.24 4.03 20.99
C ILE A 68 -13.49 3.38 21.61
N ASP A 69 -14.50 4.18 21.93
CA ASP A 69 -15.74 3.67 22.53
C ASP A 69 -16.50 2.75 21.57
N LEU A 70 -16.61 3.12 20.29
CA LEU A 70 -17.20 2.27 19.24
C LEU A 70 -16.45 0.95 19.09
N ALA A 71 -15.10 0.99 19.11
CA ALA A 71 -14.28 -0.21 19.00
C ALA A 71 -14.46 -1.15 20.20
N ARG A 72 -14.48 -0.59 21.42
CA ARG A 72 -14.70 -1.36 22.66
C ARG A 72 -16.09 -1.97 22.71
N ASP A 73 -17.12 -1.17 22.46
CA ASP A 73 -18.52 -1.61 22.41
C ASP A 73 -18.71 -2.75 21.41
N PHE A 74 -18.19 -2.58 20.20
CA PHE A 74 -18.24 -3.62 19.16
C PHE A 74 -17.51 -4.90 19.58
N ALA A 75 -16.27 -4.78 20.08
CA ALA A 75 -15.48 -5.94 20.47
C ALA A 75 -16.14 -6.75 21.60
N LEU A 76 -16.65 -6.06 22.63
CA LEU A 76 -17.32 -6.70 23.77
C LEU A 76 -18.64 -7.37 23.37
N ALA A 77 -19.41 -6.77 22.46
CA ALA A 77 -20.68 -7.32 22.02
C ALA A 77 -20.54 -8.52 21.06
N HIS A 78 -19.54 -8.49 20.18
CA HIS A 78 -19.42 -9.47 19.10
C HIS A 78 -18.36 -10.55 19.31
N PHE A 79 -17.43 -10.34 20.26
CA PHE A 79 -16.39 -11.30 20.59
C PHE A 79 -16.33 -11.55 22.10
N PRO A 80 -17.26 -12.37 22.64
CA PRO A 80 -17.22 -12.76 24.05
C PRO A 80 -15.88 -13.39 24.41
N GLY A 81 -15.25 -12.88 25.47
CA GLY A 81 -13.91 -13.30 25.89
C GLY A 81 -12.78 -12.78 24.99
N VAL A 82 -12.98 -11.68 24.26
CA VAL A 82 -11.91 -10.98 23.55
C VAL A 82 -10.74 -10.73 24.49
N ALA A 83 -9.54 -11.08 24.04
CA ALA A 83 -8.36 -10.99 24.87
C ALA A 83 -7.77 -9.58 24.85
N ALA A 84 -7.56 -9.06 23.64
CA ALA A 84 -7.09 -7.69 23.42
C ALA A 84 -7.64 -7.12 22.10
N VAL A 85 -7.76 -5.79 22.05
CA VAL A 85 -8.12 -5.02 20.85
C VAL A 85 -7.07 -3.95 20.62
N PHE A 86 -6.56 -3.89 19.39
CA PHE A 86 -5.60 -2.89 18.95
C PHE A 86 -6.22 -1.98 17.90
N GLY A 87 -6.01 -0.68 18.02
CA GLY A 87 -6.47 0.34 17.06
C GLY A 87 -5.31 0.94 16.28
N PHE A 88 -5.47 1.11 14.97
CA PHE A 88 -4.48 1.78 14.14
C PHE A 88 -5.13 2.72 13.11
N GLY A 89 -4.32 3.52 12.44
CA GLY A 89 -4.78 4.31 11.31
C GLY A 89 -5.44 5.62 11.72
N SER A 90 -6.28 6.12 10.82
CA SER A 90 -6.69 7.52 10.81
C SER A 90 -7.59 7.92 11.99
N ALA A 91 -8.36 6.96 12.51
CA ALA A 91 -9.27 7.16 13.64
C ALA A 91 -8.54 7.48 14.96
N PHE A 92 -7.30 7.03 15.12
CA PHE A 92 -6.56 7.16 16.38
C PHE A 92 -5.47 8.24 16.35
N ASN A 93 -5.16 8.80 15.17
CA ASN A 93 -4.10 9.81 15.00
C ASN A 93 -4.60 11.19 14.54
N GLY A 94 -5.89 11.48 14.71
CA GLY A 94 -6.50 12.76 14.33
C GLY A 94 -6.65 12.96 12.81
N GLY A 95 -6.42 11.91 12.02
CA GLY A 95 -6.48 11.94 10.56
C GLY A 95 -7.80 11.47 9.97
N PHE A 96 -8.87 11.32 10.76
CA PHE A 96 -10.15 10.80 10.30
C PHE A 96 -10.77 11.75 9.25
N ARG A 97 -11.06 11.21 8.07
CA ARG A 97 -11.61 11.92 6.90
C ARG A 97 -13.00 11.39 6.57
N PRO A 98 -13.79 12.09 5.72
CA PRO A 98 -15.01 11.55 5.13
C PRO A 98 -14.87 10.08 4.72
N TYR A 99 -15.73 9.23 5.27
CA TYR A 99 -15.76 7.77 5.03
C TYR A 99 -14.48 7.02 5.43
N SER A 100 -13.67 7.57 6.33
CA SER A 100 -12.59 6.77 6.94
C SER A 100 -13.19 5.64 7.77
N ASP A 101 -12.46 4.54 7.80
CA ASP A 101 -12.72 3.39 8.62
C ASP A 101 -11.96 3.46 9.95
N ILE A 102 -12.43 2.65 10.89
CA ILE A 102 -11.69 2.30 12.10
C ILE A 102 -10.98 0.96 11.83
N ASP A 103 -9.64 1.00 11.76
CA ASP A 103 -8.82 -0.19 11.61
C ASP A 103 -8.61 -0.87 12.98
N LEU A 104 -9.13 -2.09 13.14
CA LEU A 104 -9.03 -2.86 14.38
C LEU A 104 -8.34 -4.20 14.17
N VAL A 105 -7.56 -4.59 15.18
CA VAL A 105 -7.10 -5.97 15.33
C VAL A 105 -7.69 -6.55 16.61
N ILE A 106 -8.34 -7.71 16.48
CA ILE A 106 -9.02 -8.40 17.58
C ILE A 106 -8.31 -9.72 17.84
N ALA A 107 -7.72 -9.84 19.03
CA ALA A 107 -7.07 -11.05 19.50
C ALA A 107 -8.04 -11.87 20.36
N LEU A 108 -8.33 -13.09 19.94
CA LEU A 108 -9.14 -14.04 20.71
C LEU A 108 -8.26 -15.06 21.44
N PRO A 109 -8.63 -15.53 22.64
CA PRO A 109 -7.80 -16.45 23.42
C PRO A 109 -7.44 -17.75 22.70
N ARG A 110 -8.35 -18.24 21.85
CA ARG A 110 -8.23 -19.54 21.16
C ARG A 110 -8.40 -19.40 19.66
N GLY A 111 -7.88 -20.38 18.94
CA GLY A 111 -8.04 -20.50 17.50
C GLY A 111 -6.73 -20.32 16.72
N ARG A 112 -6.68 -20.99 15.57
CA ARG A 112 -5.53 -20.98 14.64
C ARG A 112 -5.95 -20.41 13.28
N PHE A 113 -6.46 -19.20 13.29
CA PHE A 113 -6.97 -18.52 12.08
C PHE A 113 -6.58 -17.05 12.07
N LEU A 114 -6.66 -16.46 10.88
CA LEU A 114 -6.69 -15.03 10.63
C LEU A 114 -7.89 -14.75 9.71
N ARG A 115 -8.77 -13.84 10.09
CA ARG A 115 -9.97 -13.47 9.34
C ARG A 115 -10.04 -11.96 9.19
N ASN A 116 -10.28 -11.50 7.97
CA ASN A 116 -10.51 -10.10 7.68
C ASN A 116 -12.01 -9.86 7.50
N ARG A 117 -12.54 -8.78 8.06
CA ARG A 117 -13.95 -8.39 7.88
C ARG A 117 -14.03 -6.88 7.71
N CYS A 118 -14.84 -6.44 6.76
CA CYS A 118 -15.27 -5.04 6.67
C CYS A 118 -16.77 -4.99 6.98
N LEU A 119 -17.19 -4.02 7.79
CA LEU A 119 -18.60 -3.84 8.15
C LEU A 119 -18.89 -2.40 8.59
N LEU A 120 -20.17 -2.10 8.80
CA LEU A 120 -20.61 -0.89 9.48
C LEU A 120 -21.03 -1.24 10.91
N HIS A 121 -20.52 -0.51 11.90
CA HIS A 121 -21.01 -0.54 13.27
C HIS A 121 -21.53 0.84 13.63
N ARG A 122 -22.82 0.93 14.01
CA ARG A 122 -23.50 2.21 14.30
C ARG A 122 -23.28 3.28 13.21
N GLY A 123 -23.26 2.87 11.95
CA GLY A 123 -23.04 3.75 10.81
C GLY A 123 -21.58 4.15 10.56
N VAL A 124 -20.61 3.58 11.28
CA VAL A 124 -19.17 3.85 11.07
C VAL A 124 -18.50 2.64 10.40
N PRO A 125 -17.76 2.83 9.28
CA PRO A 125 -16.97 1.76 8.68
C PRO A 125 -15.90 1.23 9.62
N MET A 126 -15.75 -0.10 9.65
CA MET A 126 -14.71 -0.79 10.40
C MET A 126 -14.06 -1.84 9.51
N GLU A 127 -12.73 -1.86 9.49
CA GLU A 127 -11.93 -2.96 8.96
C GLU A 127 -11.32 -3.73 10.13
N LEU A 128 -11.54 -5.04 10.16
CA LEU A 128 -11.18 -5.91 11.27
C LEU A 128 -10.20 -6.98 10.81
N HIS A 129 -9.10 -7.16 11.54
CA HIS A 129 -8.26 -8.35 11.50
C HIS A 129 -8.48 -9.16 12.78
N VAL A 130 -9.14 -10.30 12.69
CA VAL A 130 -9.43 -11.17 13.85
C VAL A 130 -8.54 -12.40 13.81
N PHE A 131 -7.79 -12.64 14.88
CA PHE A 131 -6.93 -13.83 14.98
C PHE A 131 -7.02 -14.47 16.36
N GLY A 132 -6.73 -15.78 16.42
CA GLY A 132 -6.61 -16.50 17.68
C GLY A 132 -5.15 -16.60 18.14
N LEU A 133 -4.90 -16.45 19.45
CA LEU A 133 -3.55 -16.42 20.02
C LEU A 133 -2.78 -17.73 19.83
N GLU A 134 -3.47 -18.88 19.81
CA GLU A 134 -2.87 -20.19 19.49
C GLU A 134 -2.26 -20.23 18.07
N GLY A 135 -2.72 -19.35 17.19
CA GLY A 135 -2.24 -19.18 15.82
C GLY A 135 -1.23 -18.05 15.61
N ALA A 136 -0.79 -17.35 16.67
CA ALA A 136 0.01 -16.13 16.53
C ALA A 136 1.31 -16.34 15.71
N ASP A 137 2.04 -17.44 15.90
CA ASP A 137 3.24 -17.75 15.10
C ASP A 137 2.92 -17.93 13.62
N ARG A 138 1.76 -18.52 13.32
CA ARG A 138 1.33 -18.73 11.93
C ARG A 138 0.98 -17.40 11.28
N VAL A 139 0.36 -16.48 12.02
CA VAL A 139 0.06 -15.12 11.55
C VAL A 139 1.36 -14.35 11.28
N ILE A 140 2.30 -14.38 12.23
CA ILE A 140 3.62 -13.76 12.09
C ILE A 140 4.37 -14.33 10.88
N GLY A 141 4.48 -15.66 10.81
CA GLY A 141 5.16 -16.33 9.70
C GLY A 141 4.49 -16.07 8.35
N PHE A 142 3.15 -16.01 8.30
CA PHE A 142 2.41 -15.65 7.09
C PHE A 142 2.71 -14.22 6.64
N ALA A 143 2.69 -13.25 7.56
CA ALA A 143 3.02 -11.87 7.27
C ALA A 143 4.46 -11.73 6.77
N ARG A 144 5.42 -12.36 7.44
CA ARG A 144 6.85 -12.34 7.05
C ARG A 144 7.11 -12.98 5.69
N ARG A 145 6.57 -14.18 5.42
CA ARG A 145 6.70 -14.85 4.12
C ARG A 145 6.04 -14.09 2.98
N SER A 146 4.87 -13.52 3.24
CA SER A 146 4.19 -12.71 2.23
C SER A 146 4.79 -11.30 2.12
N GLY A 147 5.66 -10.90 3.05
CA GLY A 147 6.12 -9.52 3.19
C GLY A 147 5.00 -8.48 3.34
N ASN A 148 3.80 -8.86 3.79
CA ASN A 148 2.69 -7.95 4.03
C ASN A 148 2.51 -7.74 5.54
N ALA A 149 2.71 -6.51 5.99
CA ALA A 149 2.59 -6.13 7.40
C ALA A 149 1.16 -5.74 7.83
N SER A 150 0.12 -5.91 7.00
CA SER A 150 -1.22 -5.38 7.28
C SER A 150 -1.80 -5.82 8.63
N VAL A 151 -1.47 -7.02 9.11
CA VAL A 151 -1.85 -7.49 10.46
C VAL A 151 -0.78 -7.20 11.52
N LEU A 152 0.51 -7.18 11.14
CA LEU A 152 1.62 -6.96 12.08
C LEU A 152 1.69 -5.50 12.54
N LEU A 153 1.64 -4.57 11.59
CA LEU A 153 1.84 -3.14 11.82
C LEU A 153 0.81 -2.57 12.81
N PRO A 154 -0.51 -2.83 12.66
CA PRO A 154 -1.48 -2.35 13.63
C PRO A 154 -1.29 -2.89 15.05
N ILE A 155 -0.77 -4.10 15.23
CA ILE A 155 -0.47 -4.63 16.56
C ILE A 155 0.84 -4.01 17.10
N ALA A 156 1.88 -3.97 16.27
CA ALA A 156 3.20 -3.48 16.65
C ALA A 156 3.19 -2.00 17.05
N GLN A 157 2.48 -1.17 16.28
CA GLN A 157 2.50 0.29 16.43
C GLN A 157 1.15 0.89 16.86
N GLY A 158 0.07 0.12 16.81
CA GLY A 158 -1.26 0.60 17.21
C GLY A 158 -1.45 0.70 18.71
N GLU A 159 -2.53 1.35 19.11
CA GLU A 159 -2.88 1.59 20.50
C GLU A 159 -3.65 0.40 21.08
N VAL A 160 -3.43 0.09 22.36
CA VAL A 160 -4.25 -0.91 23.06
C VAL A 160 -5.57 -0.25 23.45
N LEU A 161 -6.67 -0.70 22.85
CA LEU A 161 -8.01 -0.17 23.14
C LEU A 161 -8.66 -0.96 24.27
N LEU A 162 -8.44 -2.27 24.33
CA LEU A 162 -8.99 -3.18 25.33
C LEU A 162 -7.97 -4.26 25.65
N ASP A 163 -7.83 -4.63 26.91
CA ASP A 163 -7.03 -5.77 27.37
C ASP A 163 -7.73 -6.42 28.57
N GLN A 164 -8.39 -7.56 28.34
CA GLN A 164 -9.17 -8.23 29.38
C GLN A 164 -8.33 -9.13 30.29
N TYR A 165 -7.14 -9.53 29.82
CA TYR A 165 -6.32 -10.54 30.50
C TYR A 165 -4.90 -10.05 30.83
N LEU A 166 -4.63 -8.75 30.68
CA LEU A 166 -3.31 -8.14 30.89
C LEU A 166 -2.23 -8.79 30.01
N ILE A 167 -2.58 -9.12 28.76
CA ILE A 167 -1.69 -9.81 27.81
C ILE A 167 -1.31 -8.94 26.61
N ALA A 168 -1.88 -7.74 26.47
CA ALA A 168 -1.69 -6.92 25.28
C ALA A 168 -0.21 -6.57 25.07
N ASP A 169 0.52 -6.26 26.15
CA ASP A 169 1.95 -5.93 26.08
C ASP A 169 2.80 -7.08 25.55
N GLU A 170 2.52 -8.32 25.97
CA GLU A 170 3.22 -9.50 25.47
C GLU A 170 2.93 -9.75 23.99
N ILE A 171 1.67 -9.59 23.57
CA ILE A 171 1.29 -9.65 22.16
C ILE A 171 2.03 -8.57 21.36
N LYS A 172 1.98 -7.31 21.80
CA LYS A 172 2.66 -6.21 21.12
C LYS A 172 4.15 -6.43 21.03
N ARG A 173 4.81 -6.83 22.11
CA ARG A 173 6.25 -7.12 22.14
C ARG A 173 6.62 -8.14 21.08
N ARG A 174 5.90 -9.25 21.00
CA ARG A 174 6.16 -10.32 20.04
C ARG A 174 5.92 -9.89 18.59
N PHE A 175 4.85 -9.16 18.32
CA PHE A 175 4.53 -8.67 16.97
C PHE A 175 5.45 -7.52 16.54
N ALA A 176 5.87 -6.66 17.45
CA ALA A 176 6.87 -5.63 17.21
C ALA A 176 8.23 -6.24 16.89
N GLN A 177 8.68 -7.25 17.65
CA GLN A 177 9.91 -7.98 17.32
C GLN A 177 9.86 -8.58 15.91
N ALA A 178 8.73 -9.16 15.52
CA ALA A 178 8.55 -9.68 14.16
C ALA A 178 8.51 -8.58 13.09
N TYR A 179 7.91 -7.42 13.40
CA TYR A 179 7.85 -6.27 12.50
C TYR A 179 9.24 -5.67 12.25
N GLU A 180 10.03 -5.48 13.32
CA GLU A 180 11.41 -4.98 13.24
C GLU A 180 12.35 -5.97 12.55
N ALA A 181 12.12 -7.27 12.70
CA ALA A 181 12.86 -8.30 11.97
C ALA A 181 12.61 -8.31 10.46
N GLY A 182 11.59 -7.59 9.98
CA GLY A 182 11.27 -7.48 8.57
C GLY A 182 10.69 -8.75 7.93
N PRO A 183 10.33 -8.66 6.63
CA PRO A 183 9.91 -9.81 5.85
C PRO A 183 11.03 -10.85 5.72
N GLU A 184 10.65 -12.09 5.44
CA GLU A 184 11.63 -13.10 5.01
C GLU A 184 12.21 -12.70 3.65
N PRO A 185 13.50 -13.02 3.36
CA PRO A 185 14.08 -12.79 2.05
C PRO A 185 13.21 -13.44 0.95
N ALA A 186 12.93 -12.67 -0.11
CA ALA A 186 12.20 -13.21 -1.24
C ALA A 186 13.04 -14.32 -1.91
N PRO A 187 12.43 -15.46 -2.29
CA PRO A 187 13.12 -16.49 -3.06
C PRO A 187 13.70 -15.93 -4.36
N ALA A 188 14.88 -16.39 -4.76
CA ALA A 188 15.54 -15.95 -6.00
C ALA A 188 14.62 -16.12 -7.23
N THR A 189 13.84 -17.19 -7.27
CA THR A 189 12.85 -17.44 -8.33
C THR A 189 11.77 -16.35 -8.40
N ALA A 190 11.31 -15.85 -7.26
CA ALA A 190 10.34 -14.75 -7.22
C ALA A 190 10.93 -13.42 -7.71
N ILE A 191 12.21 -13.16 -7.41
CA ILE A 191 12.94 -12.00 -7.93
C ILE A 191 13.16 -12.13 -9.44
N HIS A 192 13.57 -13.30 -9.93
CA HIS A 192 13.74 -13.56 -11.36
C HIS A 192 12.43 -13.40 -12.13
N ALA A 193 11.32 -13.95 -11.62
CA ALA A 193 10.01 -13.77 -12.23
C ALA A 193 9.62 -12.28 -12.34
N LEU A 194 9.83 -11.49 -11.28
CA LEU A 194 9.56 -10.05 -11.33
C LEU A 194 10.45 -9.32 -12.35
N ARG A 195 11.77 -9.61 -12.34
CA ARG A 195 12.72 -9.04 -13.31
C ARG A 195 12.32 -9.38 -14.73
N HIS A 196 11.91 -10.63 -14.97
CA HIS A 196 11.45 -11.10 -16.27
C HIS A 196 10.21 -10.33 -16.72
N MET A 197 9.15 -10.33 -15.92
CA MET A 197 7.91 -9.63 -16.25
C MET A 197 8.14 -8.14 -16.54
N ILE A 198 8.95 -7.45 -15.72
CA ILE A 198 9.29 -6.04 -15.94
C ILE A 198 10.07 -5.89 -17.25
N THR A 199 11.11 -6.70 -17.47
CA THR A 199 11.96 -6.62 -18.68
C THR A 199 11.14 -6.76 -19.95
N THR A 200 10.22 -7.74 -20.00
CA THR A 200 9.32 -7.94 -21.13
C THR A 200 8.48 -6.70 -21.42
N GLN A 201 7.88 -6.10 -20.39
CA GLN A 201 7.05 -4.90 -20.56
C GLN A 201 7.87 -3.68 -21.00
N LEU A 202 9.12 -3.55 -20.54
CA LEU A 202 10.00 -2.47 -20.99
C LEU A 202 10.45 -2.67 -22.45
N LEU A 203 10.66 -3.92 -22.89
CA LEU A 203 10.98 -4.21 -24.28
C LEU A 203 9.82 -3.84 -25.20
N ASP A 204 8.58 -4.17 -24.82
CA ASP A 204 7.39 -3.77 -25.58
C ASP A 204 7.26 -2.24 -25.62
N LEU A 205 7.41 -1.58 -24.48
CA LEU A 205 7.34 -0.11 -24.38
C LEU A 205 8.40 0.58 -25.24
N ALA A 206 9.64 0.06 -25.25
CA ALA A 206 10.72 0.56 -26.09
C ALA A 206 10.54 0.22 -27.58
N GLY A 207 9.80 -0.86 -27.89
CA GLY A 207 9.53 -1.33 -29.24
C GLY A 207 8.53 -0.48 -30.04
N GLY A 208 7.90 0.51 -29.40
CA GLY A 208 6.95 1.42 -30.04
C GLY A 208 5.54 0.84 -30.05
N LEU A 209 4.80 1.10 -28.98
CA LEU A 209 3.40 0.74 -28.82
C LEU A 209 2.47 1.84 -29.36
N SER A 210 1.22 1.49 -29.67
CA SER A 210 0.18 2.52 -29.80
C SER A 210 0.02 3.31 -28.49
N PRO A 211 -0.50 4.54 -28.51
CA PRO A 211 -0.69 5.34 -27.29
C PRO A 211 -1.50 4.61 -26.20
N GLU A 212 -2.52 3.85 -26.59
CA GLU A 212 -3.37 3.07 -25.70
C GLU A 212 -2.61 1.88 -25.07
N GLU A 213 -1.84 1.15 -25.88
CA GLU A 213 -1.01 0.04 -25.42
C GLU A 213 0.14 0.53 -24.52
N ALA A 214 0.77 1.65 -24.87
CA ALA A 214 1.82 2.27 -24.06
C ALA A 214 1.26 2.68 -22.68
N THR A 215 0.05 3.25 -22.67
CA THR A 215 -0.65 3.60 -21.43
C THR A 215 -0.92 2.36 -20.57
N ALA A 216 -1.46 1.30 -21.18
CA ALA A 216 -1.74 0.05 -20.49
C ALA A 216 -0.46 -0.60 -19.93
N SER A 217 0.60 -0.64 -20.74
CA SER A 217 1.91 -1.19 -20.34
C SER A 217 2.49 -0.40 -19.16
N ALA A 218 2.54 0.94 -19.26
CA ALA A 218 3.02 1.81 -18.20
C ALA A 218 2.27 1.57 -16.88
N LEU A 219 0.92 1.56 -16.90
CA LEU A 219 0.11 1.32 -15.70
C LEU A 219 0.35 -0.07 -15.10
N SER A 220 0.61 -1.07 -15.94
CA SER A 220 0.85 -2.44 -15.49
C SER A 220 2.24 -2.65 -14.87
N VAL A 221 3.26 -1.87 -15.26
CA VAL A 221 4.62 -2.03 -14.72
C VAL A 221 4.77 -1.48 -13.29
N TYR A 222 3.95 -0.50 -12.89
CA TYR A 222 4.01 0.14 -11.56
C TYR A 222 3.98 -0.87 -10.39
N PRO A 223 2.95 -1.75 -10.29
CA PRO A 223 2.90 -2.71 -9.19
C PRO A 223 4.08 -3.69 -9.22
N LEU A 224 4.64 -4.02 -10.39
CA LEU A 224 5.80 -4.90 -10.50
C LEU A 224 7.07 -4.21 -10.00
N LEU A 225 7.32 -2.96 -10.40
CA LEU A 225 8.44 -2.16 -9.92
C LEU A 225 8.42 -2.01 -8.41
N MET A 226 7.26 -1.68 -7.84
CA MET A 226 7.12 -1.56 -6.39
C MET A 226 7.38 -2.89 -5.68
N ARG A 227 6.83 -4.00 -6.21
CA ARG A 227 7.09 -5.34 -5.64
C ARG A 227 8.56 -5.71 -5.68
N LEU A 228 9.26 -5.44 -6.79
CA LEU A 228 10.67 -5.73 -6.93
C LEU A 228 11.51 -4.87 -5.97
N LEU A 229 11.21 -3.58 -5.85
CA LEU A 229 11.88 -2.67 -4.92
C LEU A 229 11.73 -3.11 -3.47
N TYR A 230 10.52 -3.49 -3.03
CA TYR A 230 10.30 -3.99 -1.67
C TYR A 230 10.99 -5.33 -1.42
N ALA A 231 10.95 -6.24 -2.39
CA ALA A 231 11.55 -7.56 -2.26
C ALA A 231 13.09 -7.48 -2.18
N THR A 232 13.71 -6.66 -3.03
CA THR A 232 15.17 -6.45 -3.02
C THR A 232 15.65 -5.64 -1.81
N GLY A 233 14.86 -4.66 -1.36
CA GLY A 233 15.13 -3.90 -0.15
C GLY A 233 14.76 -4.60 1.16
N GLN A 234 14.29 -5.86 1.10
CA GLN A 234 13.78 -6.63 2.25
C GLN A 234 12.85 -5.81 3.15
N SER A 235 11.98 -5.02 2.53
CA SER A 235 11.05 -4.13 3.22
C SER A 235 9.64 -4.64 3.10
N TRP A 236 8.81 -4.33 4.09
CA TRP A 236 7.38 -4.59 4.05
C TRP A 236 6.77 -4.01 2.78
N ARG A 237 5.94 -4.79 2.11
CA ARG A 237 5.20 -4.37 0.92
C ARG A 237 4.09 -3.42 1.33
N HIS A 238 3.98 -2.31 0.61
CA HIS A 238 2.93 -1.32 0.81
C HIS A 238 2.15 -1.08 -0.49
N ARG A 239 0.91 -0.60 -0.36
CA ARG A 239 0.03 -0.24 -1.48
C ARG A 239 -0.44 1.21 -1.36
N GLY A 240 -0.83 1.79 -2.49
CA GLY A 240 -1.38 3.15 -2.56
C GLY A 240 -0.48 4.19 -1.88
N LYS A 241 -1.08 5.06 -1.06
CA LYS A 241 -0.38 6.14 -0.32
C LYS A 241 0.81 5.64 0.50
N TRP A 242 0.73 4.42 1.03
CA TRP A 242 1.79 3.85 1.85
C TRP A 242 2.99 3.38 1.03
N ALA A 243 2.76 3.01 -0.25
CA ALA A 243 3.83 2.64 -1.15
C ALA A 243 4.73 3.84 -1.47
N ALA A 244 4.13 5.01 -1.71
CA ALA A 244 4.89 6.25 -1.92
C ALA A 244 5.74 6.58 -0.69
N ARG A 245 5.13 6.61 0.51
CA ARG A 245 5.81 7.01 1.76
C ARG A 245 6.95 6.09 2.17
N HIS A 246 6.78 4.78 2.03
CA HIS A 246 7.80 3.81 2.45
C HIS A 246 8.86 3.59 1.36
N GLY A 247 8.48 3.73 0.09
CA GLY A 247 9.41 3.66 -1.02
C GLY A 247 10.47 4.77 -0.96
N GLU A 248 10.16 5.96 -0.43
CA GLU A 248 11.15 7.03 -0.20
C GLU A 248 12.35 6.58 0.66
N ARG A 249 12.13 5.68 1.63
CA ARG A 249 13.21 5.14 2.47
C ARG A 249 14.14 4.20 1.69
N LEU A 250 13.62 3.55 0.64
CA LEU A 250 14.37 2.63 -0.22
C LEU A 250 15.03 3.34 -1.40
N MET A 251 14.39 4.39 -1.89
CA MET A 251 14.85 5.21 -3.00
C MET A 251 14.42 6.66 -2.77
N GLY A 252 15.39 7.53 -2.50
CA GLY A 252 15.12 8.96 -2.30
C GLY A 252 14.52 9.62 -3.54
N GLY A 253 13.46 10.40 -3.32
CA GLY A 253 12.67 11.06 -4.35
C GLY A 253 11.79 10.11 -5.17
N LEU A 254 11.56 8.87 -4.72
CA LEU A 254 10.81 7.87 -5.48
C LEU A 254 9.41 8.37 -5.87
N ALA A 255 8.65 8.97 -4.98
CA ALA A 255 7.31 9.45 -5.27
C ALA A 255 7.32 10.52 -6.36
N ALA A 256 8.26 11.47 -6.28
CA ALA A 256 8.42 12.50 -7.31
C ALA A 256 8.88 11.91 -8.65
N LYS A 257 9.83 10.97 -8.63
CA LYS A 257 10.34 10.27 -9.82
C LYS A 257 9.26 9.44 -10.50
N VAL A 258 8.52 8.63 -9.73
CA VAL A 258 7.37 7.85 -10.21
C VAL A 258 6.34 8.79 -10.83
N HIS A 259 5.95 9.85 -10.11
CA HIS A 259 4.96 10.79 -10.62
C HIS A 259 5.38 11.44 -11.93
N ALA A 260 6.62 11.94 -12.00
CA ALA A 260 7.16 12.54 -13.22
C ALA A 260 7.26 11.52 -14.37
N ALA A 261 7.74 10.32 -14.10
CA ALA A 261 7.92 9.27 -15.09
C ALA A 261 6.59 8.81 -15.70
N TYR A 262 5.58 8.61 -14.87
CA TYR A 262 4.26 8.23 -15.32
C TYR A 262 3.56 9.35 -16.06
N ARG A 263 3.69 10.60 -15.61
CA ARG A 263 3.16 11.75 -16.34
C ARG A 263 3.74 11.82 -17.76
N ALA A 264 5.06 11.74 -17.89
CA ALA A 264 5.72 11.74 -19.20
C ALA A 264 5.23 10.59 -20.09
N ALA A 265 5.12 9.37 -19.54
CA ALA A 265 4.62 8.23 -20.29
C ALA A 265 3.19 8.42 -20.80
N MET A 266 2.30 9.04 -20.00
CA MET A 266 0.94 9.37 -20.44
C MET A 266 0.90 10.49 -21.49
N GLU A 267 1.93 11.32 -21.55
CA GLU A 267 2.12 12.37 -22.56
C GLU A 267 2.83 11.84 -23.82
N GLY A 268 3.14 10.54 -23.87
CA GLY A 268 3.76 9.87 -25.02
C GLY A 268 5.29 9.78 -24.97
N ASP A 269 5.91 10.14 -23.84
CA ASP A 269 7.36 10.01 -23.63
C ASP A 269 7.66 8.87 -22.62
N PRO A 270 8.01 7.66 -23.10
CA PRO A 270 8.29 6.52 -22.22
C PRO A 270 9.68 6.59 -21.55
N GLU A 271 10.59 7.45 -22.01
CA GLU A 271 12.00 7.45 -21.58
C GLU A 271 12.18 7.62 -20.06
N PRO A 272 11.47 8.54 -19.37
CA PRO A 272 11.57 8.65 -17.92
C PRO A 272 11.10 7.40 -17.18
N LEU A 273 10.10 6.68 -17.71
CA LEU A 273 9.62 5.43 -17.13
C LEU A 273 10.60 4.28 -17.36
N LEU A 274 11.19 4.19 -18.56
CA LEU A 274 12.25 3.22 -18.86
C LEU A 274 13.44 3.43 -17.92
N ALA A 275 13.90 4.67 -17.74
CA ALA A 275 15.01 5.00 -16.85
C ALA A 275 14.71 4.63 -15.38
N LEU A 276 13.53 4.98 -14.88
CA LEU A 276 13.10 4.59 -13.52
C LEU A 276 13.08 3.07 -13.35
N ALA A 277 12.56 2.35 -14.34
CA ALA A 277 12.42 0.91 -14.28
C ALA A 277 13.78 0.20 -14.31
N LEU A 278 14.72 0.69 -15.12
CA LEU A 278 16.10 0.22 -15.16
C LEU A 278 16.83 0.45 -13.82
N ASP A 279 16.65 1.62 -13.20
CA ASP A 279 17.19 1.92 -11.86
C ASP A 279 16.72 0.92 -10.78
N VAL A 280 15.47 0.46 -10.88
CA VAL A 280 14.91 -0.57 -9.99
C VAL A 280 15.43 -1.96 -10.35
N LEU A 281 15.52 -2.29 -11.64
CA LEU A 281 16.05 -3.57 -12.11
C LEU A 281 17.53 -3.75 -11.75
N ASP A 282 18.36 -2.72 -11.85
CA ASP A 282 19.79 -2.78 -11.55
C ASP A 282 20.05 -3.16 -10.10
N ARG A 283 19.19 -2.71 -9.17
CA ARG A 283 19.21 -3.13 -7.75
C ARG A 283 18.88 -4.61 -7.55
N ALA A 284 18.26 -5.24 -8.54
CA ALA A 284 17.87 -6.65 -8.55
C ALA A 284 18.79 -7.53 -9.41
N GLY A 285 19.87 -6.98 -9.97
CA GLY A 285 20.77 -7.69 -10.88
C GLY A 285 20.51 -7.42 -12.37
N GLY A 286 19.79 -6.36 -12.69
CA GLY A 286 19.52 -5.85 -14.03
C GLY A 286 18.35 -6.53 -14.75
N PRO A 287 18.06 -6.13 -16.00
CA PRO A 287 17.07 -6.79 -16.86
C PRO A 287 17.31 -8.30 -16.97
N LEU A 288 16.25 -9.06 -17.16
CA LEU A 288 16.31 -10.52 -17.31
C LEU A 288 15.29 -10.98 -18.35
N TRP A 289 15.76 -11.49 -19.48
CA TRP A 289 14.90 -12.22 -20.42
C TRP A 289 15.21 -13.73 -20.37
N ALA A 290 16.49 -14.08 -20.34
CA ALA A 290 16.98 -15.45 -20.25
C ALA A 290 18.31 -15.53 -19.47
N PRO A 291 18.64 -16.69 -18.86
CA PRO A 291 17.78 -17.85 -18.67
C PRO A 291 16.77 -17.58 -17.52
N HIS A 292 15.49 -17.76 -17.81
CA HIS A 292 14.40 -17.70 -16.83
C HIS A 292 13.51 -18.93 -17.02
N VAL A 293 13.09 -19.55 -15.92
CA VAL A 293 12.21 -20.72 -15.92
C VAL A 293 11.10 -20.46 -14.91
N ASP A 294 9.87 -20.35 -15.40
CA ASP A 294 8.66 -20.36 -14.57
C ASP A 294 8.12 -21.79 -14.51
N GLU A 295 8.36 -22.46 -13.37
CA GLU A 295 7.86 -23.80 -13.12
C GLU A 295 6.60 -23.73 -12.24
N VAL A 296 5.51 -24.35 -12.71
CA VAL A 296 4.26 -24.50 -11.94
C VAL A 296 4.09 -25.96 -11.57
N THR A 297 4.23 -26.30 -10.29
CA THR A 297 3.94 -27.64 -9.79
C THR A 297 2.48 -27.71 -9.33
N PHE A 298 1.68 -28.53 -9.99
CA PHE A 298 0.32 -28.83 -9.54
C PHE A 298 0.39 -29.85 -8.39
N ARG A 299 -0.29 -29.56 -7.28
CA ARG A 299 -0.55 -30.57 -6.25
C ARG A 299 -1.86 -31.26 -6.59
N GLU A 300 -1.86 -32.58 -6.68
CA GLU A 300 -3.10 -33.35 -6.70
C GLU A 300 -3.88 -33.04 -5.41
N THR A 301 -5.11 -32.58 -5.57
CA THR A 301 -6.03 -32.38 -4.44
C THR A 301 -6.49 -33.75 -3.96
N ALA A 302 -6.10 -34.10 -2.72
CA ALA A 302 -6.65 -35.24 -1.98
C ALA A 302 -7.98 -34.87 -1.32
#